data_AF-A0A9E6RR72-F1
#
_entry.id   AF-A0A9E6RR72-F1
#
_cell.length_a   1.000
_cell.length_b   1.000
_cell.length_c   1.000
_cell.angle_alpha   90.00
_cell.angle_beta   90.00
_cell.angle_gamma   90.00
#
_symmetry.space_group_name_H-M   'P 1'
#
loop_
_entity.id
_entity.type
_entity.pdbx_description
1 polymer ?
#
loop_
_entity_poly.entity_id
_entity_poly.type
_entity_poly.pdbx_seq_one_letter_code
_entity_poly.pdbx_strand_id
1 'polypeptide(L)'
;MEIQFSDNIPQYLPSIVFNNNDKNIVLLVKTKAEKLENSLRQNAIIQLKTDYLQNIKQDSNKDIPFGMLVDLEETNIFSLTEEQNIKNSISLKTNDILSIYDPEFSQKRIFNFHLETLVKSWLRDLAHHWNSDSPPAYEEVAKIGLLSLMEGEEHTYRIRN
;
A
#
# COMPACT_ATOMS: atom_id res chain seq x y z
N MET A 1 10.29 -10.24 -13.91
CA MET A 1 9.47 -9.29 -14.69
C MET A 1 9.92 -7.93 -14.22
N GLU A 2 10.76 -7.26 -15.00
CA GLU A 2 11.09 -5.86 -14.75
C GLU A 2 9.91 -5.03 -15.22
N ILE A 3 9.29 -4.28 -14.31
CA ILE A 3 8.25 -3.32 -14.68
C ILE A 3 8.99 -2.18 -15.38
N GLN A 4 8.85 -2.06 -16.70
CA GLN A 4 9.37 -0.92 -17.43
C GLN A 4 8.37 0.23 -17.26
N PHE A 5 8.68 1.14 -16.35
CA PHE A 5 8.00 2.43 -16.29
C PHE A 5 8.48 3.24 -17.49
N SER A 6 7.56 3.89 -18.21
CA SER A 6 7.93 4.69 -19.38
C SER A 6 8.92 5.79 -19.00
N ASP A 7 9.86 6.09 -19.90
CA ASP A 7 11.03 6.98 -19.70
C ASP A 7 10.70 8.45 -19.34
N ASN A 8 9.44 8.80 -19.10
CA ASN A 8 8.95 10.16 -18.87
C ASN A 8 8.28 10.39 -17.50
N ILE A 9 8.56 9.60 -16.45
CA ILE A 9 8.00 9.86 -15.11
C ILE A 9 9.11 10.02 -14.05
N PRO A 10 9.68 11.22 -13.84
CA PRO A 10 10.81 11.37 -12.91
C PRO A 10 10.44 11.63 -11.44
N GLN A 11 9.18 11.52 -10.98
CA GLN A 11 8.85 12.00 -9.62
C GLN A 11 7.83 11.20 -8.80
N TYR A 12 7.17 10.21 -9.39
CA TYR A 12 6.09 9.49 -8.72
C TYR A 12 6.27 8.01 -8.99
N LEU A 13 7.00 7.35 -8.10
CA LEU A 13 7.02 5.90 -7.97
C LEU A 13 6.27 5.49 -6.69
N PRO A 14 5.54 4.35 -6.70
CA PRO A 14 5.02 3.77 -5.46
C PRO A 14 6.20 3.48 -4.52
N SER A 15 6.00 3.72 -3.23
CA SER A 15 7.02 3.42 -2.22
C SER A 15 7.21 1.91 -2.06
N ILE A 16 6.13 1.15 -2.26
CA ILE A 16 6.11 -0.31 -2.13
C ILE A 16 5.21 -0.88 -3.24
N VAL A 17 5.69 -1.93 -3.89
CA VAL A 17 4.91 -2.81 -4.76
C VAL A 17 4.82 -4.16 -4.08
N PHE A 18 3.60 -4.63 -3.82
CA PHE A 18 3.35 -5.95 -3.23
C PHE A 18 2.84 -6.91 -4.31
N ASN A 19 3.55 -8.03 -4.45
CA ASN A 19 3.21 -9.09 -5.40
C ASN A 19 2.76 -10.34 -4.65
N ASN A 20 1.81 -11.06 -5.23
CA ASN A 20 1.42 -12.38 -4.76
C ASN A 20 2.34 -13.48 -5.32
N ASN A 21 2.07 -14.74 -4.96
CA ASN A 21 2.78 -15.94 -5.44
C ASN A 21 2.98 -15.99 -6.96
N ASP A 22 1.95 -15.59 -7.72
CA ASP A 22 1.95 -15.61 -9.17
C ASP A 22 2.71 -14.44 -9.80
N LYS A 23 3.39 -13.64 -8.97
CA LYS A 23 4.10 -12.40 -9.34
C LYS A 23 3.16 -11.36 -9.93
N ASN A 24 1.86 -11.43 -9.62
CA ASN A 24 0.91 -10.38 -9.96
C ASN A 24 1.03 -9.26 -8.93
N ILE A 25 1.03 -8.01 -9.41
CA ILE A 25 0.94 -6.85 -8.54
C ILE A 25 -0.48 -6.79 -7.99
N VAL A 26 -0.63 -6.92 -6.67
CA VAL A 26 -1.94 -6.91 -6.01
C VAL A 26 -2.19 -5.62 -5.24
N LEU A 27 -1.12 -4.93 -4.83
CA LEU A 27 -1.20 -3.68 -4.08
C LEU A 27 -0.04 -2.75 -4.41
N LEU A 28 -0.39 -1.48 -4.66
CA LEU A 28 0.56 -0.37 -4.72
C LEU A 28 0.42 0.50 -3.49
N VAL A 29 1.54 0.79 -2.83
CA VAL A 29 1.55 1.61 -1.62
C VAL A 29 2.34 2.88 -1.82
N LYS A 30 1.74 4.00 -1.43
CA LYS A 30 2.44 5.27 -1.25
C LYS A 30 2.56 5.58 0.23
N THR A 31 3.78 5.88 0.68
CA THR A 31 4.05 6.28 2.06
C THR A 31 4.39 7.77 2.13
N LYS A 32 3.99 8.41 3.23
CA LYS A 32 4.28 9.80 3.57
C LYS A 32 4.59 9.88 5.07
N ALA A 33 5.84 10.08 5.47
CA ALA A 33 6.21 10.21 6.88
C ALA A 33 5.91 11.61 7.44
N GLU A 34 4.67 12.06 7.24
CA GLU A 34 4.07 13.26 7.79
C GLU A 34 2.59 13.00 8.05
N LYS A 35 1.94 13.85 8.85
CA LYS A 35 0.48 13.83 8.97
C LYS A 35 -0.08 14.66 7.83
N LEU A 36 -0.93 14.06 6.98
CA LEU A 36 -1.56 14.79 5.89
C LEU A 36 -2.88 15.37 6.34
N GLU A 37 -3.11 16.63 6.01
CA GLU A 37 -4.45 17.23 6.05
C GLU A 37 -5.38 16.50 5.07
N ASN A 38 -6.69 16.47 5.38
CA ASN A 38 -7.67 15.73 4.59
C ASN A 38 -7.63 16.05 3.09
N SER A 39 -7.50 17.32 2.70
CA SER A 39 -7.44 17.73 1.29
C SER A 39 -6.18 17.21 0.59
N LEU A 40 -5.03 17.23 1.27
CA LEU A 40 -3.77 16.69 0.75
C LEU A 40 -3.84 15.17 0.64
N ARG A 41 -4.47 14.50 1.60
CA ARG A 41 -4.70 13.05 1.57
C ARG A 41 -5.55 12.64 0.38
N GLN A 42 -6.68 13.33 0.15
CA GLN A 42 -7.53 13.07 -1.02
C GLN A 42 -6.80 13.32 -2.34
N ASN A 43 -6.00 14.38 -2.42
CA ASN A 43 -5.17 14.64 -3.60
C ASN A 43 -4.15 13.52 -3.84
N ALA A 44 -3.51 13.01 -2.79
CA ALA A 44 -2.57 11.90 -2.89
C ALA A 44 -3.25 10.59 -3.30
N ILE A 45 -4.48 10.32 -2.83
CA ILE A 45 -5.30 9.18 -3.27
C ILE A 45 -5.66 9.31 -4.76
N ILE A 46 -6.09 10.49 -5.20
CA ILE A 46 -6.43 10.75 -6.60
C ILE A 46 -5.19 10.57 -7.48
N GLN A 47 -4.02 11.06 -7.05
CA GLN A 47 -2.76 10.83 -7.75
C GLN A 47 -2.39 9.34 -7.80
N LEU A 48 -2.48 8.61 -6.69
CA LEU A 48 -2.22 7.17 -6.66
C LEU A 48 -3.13 6.40 -7.61
N LYS A 49 -4.41 6.79 -7.69
CA LYS A 49 -5.37 6.25 -8.65
C LYS A 49 -4.94 6.57 -10.09
N THR A 50 -4.80 7.85 -10.43
CA THR A 50 -4.61 8.31 -11.82
C THR A 50 -3.25 7.89 -12.36
N ASP A 51 -2.18 8.08 -11.59
CA ASP A 51 -0.83 7.92 -12.09
C ASP A 51 -0.43 6.44 -12.24
N TYR A 52 -1.05 5.54 -11.48
CA TYR A 52 -0.63 4.14 -11.42
C TYR A 52 -1.75 3.15 -11.73
N LEU A 53 -2.83 3.17 -10.95
CA LEU A 53 -3.87 2.15 -11.11
C LEU A 53 -4.58 2.25 -12.46
N GLN A 54 -4.70 3.45 -13.02
CA GLN A 54 -5.25 3.66 -14.36
C GLN A 54 -4.22 3.44 -15.48
N ASN A 55 -2.95 3.84 -15.27
CA ASN A 55 -1.93 3.87 -16.32
C ASN A 55 -1.11 2.57 -16.47
N ILE A 56 -1.00 1.73 -15.43
CA ILE A 56 -0.23 0.46 -15.50
C ILE A 56 -0.96 -0.61 -16.35
N LYS A 57 -2.19 -0.32 -16.82
CA LYS A 57 -2.96 -1.22 -17.69
C LYS A 57 -2.31 -1.55 -19.04
N GLN A 58 -1.30 -0.81 -19.51
CA GLN A 58 -0.84 -0.96 -20.90
C GLN A 58 0.10 -2.14 -21.19
N ASP A 59 0.78 -2.72 -20.19
CA ASP A 59 1.81 -3.76 -20.45
C ASP A 59 1.49 -5.15 -19.90
N SER A 60 0.47 -5.29 -19.05
CA SER A 60 0.27 -6.51 -18.25
C SER A 60 -1.08 -7.23 -18.43
N ASN A 61 -2.05 -6.68 -19.19
CA ASN A 61 -3.42 -7.23 -19.35
C ASN A 61 -4.11 -7.59 -18.01
N LYS A 62 -3.62 -7.05 -16.88
CA LYS A 62 -4.08 -7.35 -15.53
C LYS A 62 -4.28 -6.05 -14.78
N ASP A 63 -5.50 -5.84 -14.31
CA ASP A 63 -5.84 -4.70 -13.47
C ASP A 63 -5.18 -4.84 -12.10
N ILE A 64 -4.49 -3.80 -11.64
CA ILE A 64 -3.98 -3.77 -10.26
C ILE A 64 -5.17 -3.56 -9.32
N PRO A 65 -5.45 -4.50 -8.41
CA PRO A 65 -6.72 -4.50 -7.69
C PRO A 65 -6.80 -3.44 -6.59
N PHE A 66 -5.70 -3.12 -5.90
CA PHE A 66 -5.72 -2.20 -4.76
C PHE A 66 -4.62 -1.12 -4.79
N GLY A 67 -4.97 0.05 -4.24
CA GLY A 67 -4.05 1.10 -3.84
C GLY A 67 -4.10 1.33 -2.33
N MET A 68 -2.99 1.77 -1.77
CA MET A 68 -2.87 2.17 -0.37
C MET A 68 -2.07 3.46 -0.21
N LEU A 69 -2.60 4.39 0.57
CA LEU A 69 -1.87 5.56 1.06
C LEU A 69 -1.66 5.40 2.56
N VAL A 70 -0.40 5.51 3.00
CA VAL A 70 -0.04 5.49 4.41
C VAL A 70 0.61 6.81 4.78
N ASP A 71 -0.01 7.53 5.70
CA ASP A 71 0.57 8.66 6.39
C ASP A 71 0.68 8.40 7.91
N LEU A 72 1.24 9.33 8.69
CA LEU A 72 1.45 9.10 10.14
C LEU A 72 0.16 9.05 10.97
N GLU A 73 -0.98 9.39 10.39
CA GLU A 73 -2.30 9.37 11.03
C GLU A 73 -3.18 8.25 10.47
N GLU A 74 -3.30 8.16 9.14
CA GLU A 74 -4.20 7.24 8.46
C GLU A 74 -3.52 6.33 7.44
N THR A 75 -4.01 5.11 7.40
CA THR A 75 -3.77 4.11 6.35
C THR A 75 -5.07 3.95 5.58
N ASN A 76 -5.11 4.43 4.35
CA ASN A 76 -6.26 4.30 3.46
C ASN A 76 -5.99 3.21 2.43
N ILE A 77 -6.90 2.24 2.32
CA ILE A 77 -6.84 1.17 1.32
C ILE A 77 -8.10 1.25 0.48
N PHE A 78 -7.96 1.08 -0.83
CA PHE A 78 -9.09 1.11 -1.75
C PHE A 78 -8.84 0.25 -2.98
N SER A 79 -9.92 -0.26 -3.57
CA SER A 79 -9.91 -0.87 -4.91
C SER A 79 -10.49 0.09 -5.94
N LEU A 80 -10.43 -0.28 -7.22
CA LEU A 80 -11.16 0.41 -8.28
C LEU A 80 -12.31 -0.46 -8.83
N THR A 81 -13.31 0.21 -9.38
CA THR A 81 -14.31 -0.37 -10.30
C THR A 81 -13.71 -0.53 -11.70
N GLU A 82 -14.43 -1.22 -12.60
CA GLU A 82 -14.09 -1.28 -14.02
C GLU A 82 -14.07 0.12 -14.65
N GLU A 83 -14.97 1.01 -14.22
CA GLU A 83 -15.01 2.43 -14.59
C GLU A 83 -13.97 3.29 -13.83
N GLN A 84 -13.03 2.65 -13.15
CA GLN A 84 -11.91 3.27 -12.45
C GLN A 84 -12.32 4.21 -11.29
N ASN A 85 -13.55 4.13 -10.79
CA ASN A 85 -13.97 4.80 -9.56
C ASN A 85 -13.50 4.04 -8.33
N ILE A 86 -13.21 4.75 -7.23
CA ILE A 86 -12.85 4.14 -5.95
C ILE A 86 -13.99 3.24 -5.45
N LYS A 87 -13.64 2.03 -5.03
CA LYS A 87 -14.52 1.01 -4.46
C LYS A 87 -13.85 0.38 -3.24
N ASN A 88 -14.64 -0.24 -2.35
CA ASN A 88 -14.17 -1.02 -1.21
C ASN A 88 -13.06 -0.31 -0.41
N SER A 89 -13.33 0.92 0.03
CA SER A 89 -12.37 1.74 0.76
C SER A 89 -12.49 1.58 2.26
N ILE A 90 -11.35 1.48 2.95
CA ILE A 90 -11.26 1.59 4.41
C ILE A 90 -10.22 2.63 4.80
N SER A 91 -10.43 3.27 5.94
CA SER A 91 -9.45 4.10 6.62
C SER A 91 -9.19 3.54 8.00
N LEU A 92 -7.92 3.34 8.33
CA LEU A 92 -7.43 2.76 9.56
C LEU A 92 -6.45 3.73 10.22
N LYS A 93 -6.38 3.74 11.55
CA LYS A 93 -5.38 4.54 12.26
C LYS A 93 -4.01 3.91 12.10
N THR A 94 -3.07 4.62 11.49
CA THR A 94 -1.71 4.10 11.25
C THR A 94 -1.01 3.72 12.55
N ASN A 95 -1.22 4.50 13.62
CA ASN A 95 -0.61 4.22 14.92
C ASN A 95 -1.09 2.88 15.50
N ASP A 96 -2.39 2.57 15.40
CA ASP A 96 -2.96 1.34 15.98
C ASP A 96 -2.39 0.08 15.30
N ILE A 97 -1.90 0.23 14.07
CA ILE A 97 -1.24 -0.83 13.30
C ILE A 97 0.25 -0.87 13.59
N LEU A 98 0.95 0.26 13.38
CA LEU A 98 2.41 0.27 13.34
C LEU A 98 3.05 0.23 14.73
N SER A 99 2.32 0.60 15.79
CA SER A 99 2.79 0.45 17.18
C SER A 99 3.01 -1.00 17.60
N ILE A 100 2.42 -1.98 16.90
CA ILE A 100 2.67 -3.41 17.12
C ILE A 100 4.11 -3.80 16.75
N TYR A 101 4.67 -3.17 15.72
CA TYR A 101 6.03 -3.42 15.22
C TYR A 101 7.06 -2.47 15.84
N ASP A 102 6.61 -1.30 16.32
CA ASP A 102 7.43 -0.30 16.96
C ASP A 102 6.63 0.43 18.05
N PRO A 103 6.73 0.01 19.32
CA PRO A 103 5.96 0.59 20.42
C PRO A 103 6.14 2.11 20.60
N GLU A 104 7.25 2.67 20.12
CA GLU A 104 7.55 4.10 20.21
C GLU A 104 7.11 4.89 18.96
N PHE A 105 6.38 4.28 18.03
CA PHE A 105 6.00 4.88 16.75
C PHE A 105 5.37 6.28 16.88
N SER A 106 4.44 6.48 17.83
CA SER A 106 3.81 7.79 18.08
C SER A 106 4.66 8.77 18.88
N GLN A 107 5.76 8.31 19.47
CA GLN A 107 6.55 9.08 20.43
C GLN A 107 7.83 9.66 19.82
N LYS A 108 8.16 9.27 18.58
CA LYS A 108 9.38 9.72 17.91
C LYS A 108 9.11 10.28 16.53
N ARG A 109 10.10 11.00 16.01
CA ARG A 109 10.09 11.44 14.62
C ARG A 109 10.25 10.22 13.71
N ILE A 110 9.30 10.04 12.80
CA ILE A 110 9.32 8.97 11.81
C ILE A 110 9.87 9.52 10.49
N PHE A 111 10.80 8.78 9.89
CA PHE A 111 11.34 9.07 8.55
C PHE A 111 10.72 8.13 7.52
N ASN A 112 10.69 8.53 6.25
CA ASN A 112 10.08 7.74 5.17
C ASN A 112 10.59 6.30 5.12
N PHE A 113 11.91 6.10 5.23
CA PHE A 113 12.49 4.75 5.23
C PHE A 113 12.00 3.88 6.41
N HIS A 114 11.81 4.49 7.59
CA HIS A 114 11.30 3.80 8.76
C HIS A 114 9.83 3.43 8.57
N LEU A 115 9.00 4.40 8.13
CA LEU A 115 7.60 4.16 7.80
C LEU A 115 7.44 3.03 6.77
N GLU A 116 8.20 3.07 5.68
CA GLU A 116 8.21 2.01 4.67
C GLU A 116 8.54 0.64 5.26
N THR A 117 9.53 0.57 6.16
CA THR A 117 9.95 -0.69 6.79
C THR A 117 8.84 -1.27 7.68
N LEU A 118 8.16 -0.43 8.46
CA LEU A 118 7.05 -0.86 9.30
C LEU A 118 5.85 -1.30 8.46
N VAL A 119 5.52 -0.55 7.39
CA VAL A 119 4.43 -0.92 6.47
C VAL A 119 4.73 -2.26 5.79
N LYS A 120 5.97 -2.51 5.35
CA LYS A 120 6.35 -3.83 4.81
C LYS A 120 6.19 -4.95 5.82
N SER A 121 6.63 -4.71 7.05
CA SER A 121 6.50 -5.70 8.14
C SER A 121 5.03 -6.05 8.39
N TRP A 122 4.15 -5.06 8.36
CA TRP A 122 2.71 -5.25 8.48
C TRP A 122 2.09 -5.99 7.29
N LEU A 123 2.42 -5.61 6.05
CA LEU A 123 1.92 -6.31 4.85
C LEU A 123 2.35 -7.77 4.83
N ARG A 124 3.60 -8.05 5.24
CA ARG A 124 4.10 -9.40 5.41
C ARG A 124 3.33 -10.16 6.49
N ASP A 125 2.99 -9.50 7.60
CA ASP A 125 2.21 -10.13 8.68
C ASP A 125 0.79 -10.45 8.23
N LEU A 126 0.12 -9.54 7.50
CA LEU A 126 -1.17 -9.80 6.89
C LEU A 126 -1.16 -11.01 5.93
N ALA A 127 -0.07 -11.21 5.18
CA ALA A 127 0.06 -12.31 4.23
C ALA A 127 0.43 -13.64 4.87
N HIS A 128 1.19 -13.63 5.98
CA HIS A 128 1.88 -14.81 6.48
C HIS A 128 1.73 -15.10 7.97
N HIS A 129 1.12 -14.21 8.74
CA HIS A 129 1.00 -14.33 10.20
C HIS A 129 2.36 -14.61 10.86
N TRP A 130 3.42 -13.97 10.38
CA TRP A 130 4.79 -14.27 10.81
C TRP A 130 5.11 -13.70 12.19
N ASN A 131 4.44 -12.62 12.58
CA ASN A 131 4.66 -11.90 13.84
C ASN A 131 3.49 -12.07 14.81
N SER A 132 2.25 -12.12 14.30
CA SER A 132 1.04 -12.32 15.11
C SER A 132 0.09 -13.33 14.47
N ASP A 133 -0.53 -14.18 15.30
CA ASP A 133 -1.64 -15.05 14.88
C ASP A 133 -2.87 -14.24 14.41
N SER A 134 -2.96 -12.98 14.85
CA SER A 134 -3.97 -12.02 14.40
C SER A 134 -3.29 -10.67 14.13
N PRO A 135 -2.82 -10.42 12.89
CA PRO A 135 -2.21 -9.15 12.51
C PRO A 135 -3.16 -7.98 12.75
N PRO A 136 -2.65 -6.78 13.07
CA PRO A 136 -3.50 -5.60 13.26
C PRO A 136 -4.31 -5.31 12.00
N ALA A 137 -5.60 -5.00 12.20
CA ALA A 137 -6.61 -4.73 11.17
C ALA A 137 -6.90 -5.88 10.18
N TYR A 138 -6.57 -7.13 10.54
CA TYR A 138 -6.79 -8.29 9.67
C TYR A 138 -8.24 -8.41 9.18
N GLU A 139 -9.22 -8.32 10.09
CA GLU A 139 -10.64 -8.47 9.73
C GLU A 139 -11.14 -7.34 8.81
N GLU A 140 -10.73 -6.11 9.05
CA GLU A 140 -11.09 -4.95 8.23
C GLU A 140 -10.52 -5.08 6.81
N VAL A 141 -9.27 -5.51 6.70
CA VAL A 141 -8.62 -5.74 5.40
C VAL A 141 -9.21 -6.97 4.69
N ALA A 142 -9.62 -8.00 5.43
CA ALA A 142 -10.33 -9.16 4.88
C ALA A 142 -11.66 -8.75 4.24
N LYS A 143 -12.44 -7.86 4.89
CA LYS A 143 -13.76 -7.40 4.42
C LYS A 143 -13.72 -6.70 3.08
N ILE A 144 -12.63 -6.02 2.73
CA ILE A 144 -12.46 -5.38 1.42
C ILE A 144 -11.96 -6.34 0.34
N GLY A 145 -11.60 -7.57 0.70
CA GLY A 145 -11.15 -8.62 -0.21
C GLY A 145 -9.66 -8.64 -0.52
N LEU A 146 -8.86 -7.70 0.03
CA LEU A 146 -7.43 -7.61 -0.26
C LEU A 146 -6.66 -8.86 0.18
N LEU A 147 -6.95 -9.42 1.36
CA LEU A 147 -6.20 -10.56 1.89
C LEU A 147 -6.26 -11.80 0.99
N SER A 148 -7.40 -12.05 0.35
CA SER A 148 -7.57 -13.17 -0.59
C SER A 148 -6.62 -13.11 -1.80
N LEU A 149 -6.03 -11.94 -2.08
CA LEU A 149 -5.08 -11.72 -3.15
C LEU A 149 -3.63 -11.74 -2.66
N MET A 150 -3.38 -11.63 -1.35
CA MET A 150 -2.03 -11.51 -0.77
C MET A 150 -1.38 -12.86 -0.47
N GLU A 151 -2.10 -13.98 -0.54
CA GLU A 151 -1.56 -15.30 -0.20
C GLU A 151 -0.35 -15.66 -1.08
N GLY A 152 0.86 -15.74 -0.48
CA GLY A 152 2.06 -16.21 -1.18
C GLY A 152 3.41 -15.57 -0.85
N GLU A 153 4.50 -16.24 -1.26
CA GLU A 153 5.91 -15.80 -1.11
C GLU A 153 6.12 -14.36 -1.60
N GLU A 154 6.36 -13.48 -0.63
CA GLU A 154 6.57 -12.04 -0.81
C GLU A 154 7.79 -11.74 -1.70
N HIS A 155 7.58 -10.96 -2.75
CA HIS A 155 8.64 -10.17 -3.37
C HIS A 155 8.28 -8.69 -3.30
N THR A 156 8.71 -8.02 -2.24
CA THR A 156 8.57 -6.57 -2.11
C THR A 156 9.69 -5.88 -2.88
N TYR A 157 9.34 -5.20 -3.97
CA TYR A 157 10.32 -4.38 -4.68
C TYR A 157 10.33 -2.97 -4.12
N ARG A 158 11.52 -2.47 -3.79
CA ARG A 158 11.77 -1.04 -3.58
C ARG A 158 12.11 -0.44 -4.93
N ILE A 159 11.31 0.50 -5.41
CA ILE A 159 11.73 1.30 -6.55
C ILE A 159 12.69 2.35 -6.02
N ARG A 160 13.99 2.16 -6.28
CA ARG A 160 15.02 3.16 -5.98
C ARG A 160 15.14 4.07 -7.18
N ASN A 161 15.13 5.38 -6.94
CA ASN A 161 15.81 6.33 -7.84
C ASN A 161 17.33 6.19 -7.66
#